data_AF-A0A7R9R2K2-F1
#
_entry.id   AF-A0A7R9R2K2-F1
#
_cell.length_a   1.000
_cell.length_b   1.000
_cell.length_c   1.000
_cell.angle_alpha   90.00
_cell.angle_beta   90.00
_cell.angle_gamma   90.00
#
_symmetry.space_group_name_H-M   'P 1'
#
loop_
_entity.id
_entity.type
_entity.pdbx_description
1 polymer ?
#
loop_
_entity_poly.entity_id
_entity_poly.type
_entity_poly.pdbx_seq_one_letter_code
_entity_poly.pdbx_strand_id
1 'polypeptide(L)'
;MADFLIGSVIPPNNEKKSKGYIGWSGELLVENFMPRFVGESFFSVFSVFFPAATGILAGANISGDLKDPQQSIPRGTLLAIFITTISYLLFLFICGATVLRDANGM
;
A
#
# COMPACT_ATOMS: atom_id res chain seq x y z
N MET A 1 -9.42 -0.48 2.61
CA MET A 1 -8.56 -1.64 2.93
C MET A 1 -9.36 -2.92 2.91
N ALA A 2 -10.39 -3.09 3.75
CA ALA A 2 -11.18 -4.32 3.77
C ALA A 2 -11.81 -4.68 2.41
N ASP A 3 -12.35 -3.69 1.72
CA ASP A 3 -12.84 -3.77 0.34
C ASP A 3 -11.78 -4.26 -0.66
N PHE A 4 -10.56 -3.73 -0.60
CA PHE A 4 -9.44 -4.14 -1.44
C PHE A 4 -9.00 -5.58 -1.14
N LEU A 5 -8.89 -5.94 0.15
CA LEU A 5 -8.55 -7.31 0.57
C LEU A 5 -9.58 -8.32 0.06
N ILE A 6 -10.87 -8.04 0.26
CA ILE A 6 -11.96 -8.89 -0.23
C ILE A 6 -11.93 -8.96 -1.76
N GLY A 7 -11.76 -7.82 -2.43
CA GLY A 7 -11.65 -7.74 -3.89
C GLY A 7 -10.52 -8.58 -4.47
N SER A 8 -9.38 -8.68 -3.76
CA SER A 8 -8.22 -9.47 -4.18
C SER A 8 -8.46 -10.98 -4.17
N VAL A 9 -9.40 -11.47 -3.36
CA VAL A 9 -9.71 -12.90 -3.26
C VAL A 9 -10.78 -13.30 -4.29
N ILE A 10 -11.53 -12.33 -4.82
CA ILE A 10 -12.54 -12.59 -5.85
C ILE A 10 -11.83 -12.88 -7.18
N PRO A 11 -12.10 -14.04 -7.82
CA PRO A 11 -11.45 -14.40 -9.06
C PRO A 11 -11.81 -13.43 -10.20
N PRO A 12 -10.85 -13.09 -11.07
CA PRO A 12 -11.07 -12.14 -12.15
C PRO A 12 -11.96 -12.72 -13.25
N ASN A 13 -12.88 -11.89 -13.76
CA ASN A 13 -13.58 -12.13 -15.02
C ASN A 13 -12.67 -11.77 -16.22
N ASN A 14 -13.09 -12.12 -17.44
CA ASN A 14 -12.30 -11.86 -18.64
C ASN A 14 -11.99 -10.36 -18.85
N GLU A 15 -12.90 -9.47 -18.43
CA GLU A 15 -12.68 -8.02 -18.50
C GLU A 15 -11.58 -7.53 -17.54
N LYS A 16 -11.50 -8.09 -16.33
CA LYS A 16 -10.45 -7.72 -15.38
C LYS A 16 -9.09 -8.29 -15.80
N LYS A 17 -9.08 -9.49 -16.41
CA LYS A 17 -7.86 -10.08 -16.98
C LYS A 17 -7.27 -9.22 -18.10
N SER A 18 -8.11 -8.72 -19.00
CA SER A 18 -7.65 -7.81 -20.08
C SER A 18 -7.10 -6.49 -19.54
N LYS A 19 -7.55 -6.05 -18.36
CA LYS A 19 -7.02 -4.90 -17.61
C LYS A 19 -5.77 -5.22 -16.77
N GLY A 20 -5.26 -6.45 -16.83
CA GLY A 20 -4.04 -6.88 -16.13
C GLY A 20 -4.24 -7.47 -14.74
N TYR A 21 -5.47 -7.52 -14.21
CA TYR A 21 -5.77 -8.21 -12.95
C TYR A 21 -6.04 -9.70 -13.23
N ILE A 22 -5.04 -10.53 -12.94
CA ILE A 22 -5.05 -11.97 -13.22
C ILE A 22 -5.35 -12.83 -11.97
N GLY A 23 -5.41 -12.19 -10.79
CA GLY A 23 -5.60 -12.87 -9.52
C GLY A 23 -4.28 -13.42 -8.96
N TRP A 24 -4.35 -14.12 -7.83
CA TRP A 24 -3.17 -14.58 -7.10
C TRP A 24 -2.28 -15.53 -7.93
N SER A 25 -1.05 -15.10 -8.20
CA SER A 25 -0.03 -15.90 -8.89
C SER A 25 1.34 -15.75 -8.21
N GLY A 26 1.93 -16.89 -7.82
CA GLY A 26 3.27 -16.92 -7.25
C GLY A 26 4.36 -16.56 -8.27
N GLU A 27 4.15 -16.94 -9.53
CA GLU A 27 5.05 -16.58 -10.64
C GLU A 27 5.06 -15.07 -10.85
N LEU A 28 3.89 -14.44 -10.82
CA LEU A 28 3.75 -13.00 -10.96
C LEU A 28 4.44 -12.24 -9.82
N LEU A 29 4.32 -12.74 -8.59
CA LEU A 29 5.00 -12.12 -7.45
C LEU A 29 6.53 -12.12 -7.64
N VAL A 30 7.09 -13.22 -8.15
CA VAL A 30 8.52 -13.33 -8.44
C VAL A 30 8.91 -12.40 -9.59
N GLU A 31 8.11 -12.33 -10.65
CA GLU A 31 8.32 -11.39 -11.75
C GLU A 31 8.29 -9.92 -11.27
N ASN A 32 7.37 -9.63 -10.34
CA ASN A 32 7.16 -8.29 -9.81
C ASN A 32 8.20 -7.85 -8.75
N PHE A 33 9.02 -8.76 -8.24
CA PHE A 33 9.91 -8.50 -7.11
C PHE A 33 11.03 -7.50 -7.41
N MET A 34 11.64 -7.56 -8.60
CA MET A 34 12.76 -6.69 -8.98
C MET A 34 12.27 -5.37 -9.59
N PRO A 35 12.88 -4.21 -9.26
CA PRO A 35 12.42 -2.93 -9.78
C PRO A 35 12.57 -2.85 -11.31
N ARG A 36 11.57 -2.25 -11.97
CA ARG A 36 11.64 -1.86 -13.39
C ARG A 36 11.25 -0.39 -13.49
N PHE A 37 12.25 0.48 -13.51
CA PHE A 37 12.01 1.91 -13.70
C PHE A 37 11.94 2.24 -15.20
N VAL A 38 10.88 2.94 -15.62
CA VAL A 38 10.69 3.41 -17.00
C VAL A 38 10.66 4.93 -16.97
N GLY A 39 11.78 5.58 -17.27
CA GLY A 39 11.92 7.04 -17.19
C GLY A 39 12.05 7.62 -15.77
N GLU A 40 11.84 6.80 -14.74
CA GLU A 40 11.92 7.21 -13.34
C GLU A 40 13.21 6.73 -12.66
N SER A 41 13.50 7.30 -11.49
CA SER A 41 14.56 6.83 -10.59
C SER A 41 13.99 6.45 -9.23
N PHE A 42 14.76 5.73 -8.42
CA PHE A 42 14.35 5.36 -7.06
C PHE A 42 13.91 6.59 -6.23
N PHE A 43 14.69 7.67 -6.24
CA PHE A 43 14.36 8.88 -5.50
C PHE A 43 13.16 9.62 -6.08
N SER A 44 12.92 9.53 -7.39
CA SER A 44 11.70 10.09 -8.01
C SER A 44 10.46 9.40 -7.44
N VAL A 45 10.40 8.06 -7.50
CA VAL A 45 9.29 7.26 -6.95
C VAL A 45 9.15 7.47 -5.45
N PHE A 46 10.26 7.51 -4.71
CA PHE A 46 10.26 7.79 -3.27
C PHE A 46 9.64 9.15 -2.94
N SER A 47 9.94 10.19 -3.72
CA SER A 47 9.41 11.53 -3.46
C SER A 47 7.89 11.63 -3.65
N VAL A 48 7.32 10.83 -4.56
CA VAL A 48 5.87 10.70 -4.73
C VAL A 48 5.24 9.92 -3.56
N PHE A 49 5.93 8.89 -3.06
CA PHE A 49 5.44 8.09 -1.92
C PHE A 49 5.59 8.80 -0.57
N PHE A 50 6.63 9.63 -0.39
CA PHE A 50 6.99 10.22 0.89
C PHE A 50 5.84 10.96 1.59
N PRO A 51 5.04 11.81 0.91
CA PRO A 51 3.88 12.46 1.53
C PRO A 51 2.87 11.49 2.17
N ALA A 52 2.73 10.27 1.64
CA ALA A 52 1.82 9.27 2.21
C ALA A 52 2.24 8.82 3.61
N ALA A 53 3.55 8.82 3.91
CA ALA A 53 4.08 8.47 5.23
C ALA A 53 4.13 9.65 6.23
N THR A 54 3.81 10.87 5.76
CA THR A 54 3.75 12.06 6.63
C THR A 54 2.42 12.15 7.39
N GLY A 55 2.21 13.21 8.18
CA GLY A 55 0.95 13.44 8.90
C GLY A 55 0.90 12.91 10.33
N ILE A 56 2.01 12.38 10.85
CA ILE A 56 2.14 11.86 12.22
C ILE A 56 1.77 12.92 13.29
N LEU A 57 1.94 14.20 12.98
CA LEU A 57 1.66 15.31 13.89
C LEU A 57 0.17 15.66 14.02
N ALA A 58 -0.72 15.10 13.19
CA ALA A 58 -2.14 15.41 13.26
C ALA A 58 -2.78 15.06 14.62
N GLY A 59 -2.33 13.97 15.25
CA GLY A 59 -2.81 13.55 16.58
C GLY A 59 -2.33 14.45 17.72
N ALA A 60 -1.21 15.16 17.54
CA ALA A 60 -0.71 16.11 18.53
C ALA A 60 -1.52 17.41 18.55
N ASN A 61 -2.16 17.79 17.44
CA ASN A 61 -2.94 19.03 17.35
C ASN A 61 -4.25 19.02 18.18
N ILE A 62 -4.73 17.84 18.59
CA ILE A 62 -5.89 17.66 19.48
C ILE A 62 -5.48 17.18 20.88
N SER A 63 -4.20 17.33 21.24
CA SER A 63 -3.68 16.81 22.50
C SER A 63 -4.29 17.45 23.75
N GLY A 64 -4.89 18.63 23.62
CA GLY A 64 -5.55 19.35 24.72
C GLY A 64 -6.78 18.63 25.29
N ASP A 65 -7.42 17.76 24.49
CA ASP A 65 -8.60 16.99 24.89
C ASP A 65 -8.24 15.60 25.44
N LEU A 66 -6.94 15.26 25.50
CA LEU A 66 -6.49 13.97 26.01
C LEU A 66 -6.44 13.97 27.53
N LYS A 67 -6.99 12.91 28.14
CA LYS A 67 -6.90 12.67 29.59
C LYS A 67 -5.45 12.65 30.10
N ASP A 68 -4.55 11.99 29.36
CA ASP A 68 -3.12 11.87 29.70
C ASP A 68 -2.24 12.09 28.45
N PRO A 69 -1.96 13.33 28.02
CA PRO A 69 -1.30 13.63 26.76
C PRO A 69 0.12 13.06 26.66
N GLN A 70 0.90 13.12 27.76
CA GLN A 70 2.29 12.68 27.80
C GLN A 70 2.48 11.18 27.51
N GLN A 71 1.48 10.36 27.84
CA GLN A 71 1.51 8.92 27.55
C GLN A 71 0.75 8.56 26.26
N SER A 72 -0.35 9.28 25.98
CA SER A 72 -1.27 8.95 24.89
C SER A 72 -0.70 9.32 23.52
N ILE A 73 0.01 10.45 23.41
CA ILE A 73 0.64 10.88 22.16
C ILE A 73 1.69 9.87 21.67
N PRO A 74 2.75 9.53 22.44
CA PRO A 74 3.78 8.63 21.93
C PRO A 74 3.25 7.24 21.61
N ARG A 75 2.32 6.69 22.42
CA ARG A 75 1.70 5.39 22.15
C ARG A 75 0.82 5.42 20.91
N GLY A 76 -0.03 6.44 20.77
CA GLY A 76 -0.90 6.61 19.63
C GLY A 76 -0.13 6.78 18.32
N THR A 77 0.90 7.63 18.34
CA THR A 77 1.78 7.85 17.19
C THR A 77 2.52 6.58 16.76
N LEU A 78 3.17 5.86 17.68
CA LEU A 78 3.91 4.64 17.33
C LEU A 78 2.98 3.54 16.82
N LEU A 79 1.81 3.39 17.44
CA LEU A 79 0.80 2.42 16.99
C LEU A 79 0.26 2.78 15.60
N ALA A 80 -0.01 4.07 15.36
CA ALA A 80 -0.47 4.54 14.05
C ALA A 80 0.56 4.25 12.96
N ILE A 81 1.84 4.58 13.20
CA ILE A 81 2.94 4.28 12.27
C ILE A 81 3.04 2.78 11.98
N PHE A 82 2.92 1.95 13.01
CA PHE A 82 2.98 0.50 12.84
C PHE A 82 1.83 -0.02 11.96
N ILE A 83 0.59 0.40 12.26
CA ILE A 83 -0.60 -0.04 11.50
C ILE A 83 -0.55 0.44 10.05
N THR A 84 -0.15 1.70 9.79
CA THR A 84 -0.05 2.23 8.43
C THR A 84 1.07 1.54 7.64
N THR A 85 2.21 1.24 8.28
CA THR A 85 3.31 0.49 7.65
C THR A 85 2.86 -0.89 7.21
N ILE A 86 2.20 -1.66 8.09
CA ILE A 86 1.66 -2.98 7.75
C ILE A 86 0.63 -2.87 6.62
N SER A 87 -0.23 -1.86 6.66
CA SER A 87 -1.22 -1.61 5.62
C SER A 87 -0.55 -1.39 4.25
N TYR A 88 0.48 -0.55 4.17
CA TYR A 88 1.20 -0.31 2.91
C TYR A 88 1.91 -1.57 2.38
N LEU A 89 2.53 -2.36 3.26
CA LEU A 89 3.16 -3.62 2.87
C LEU A 89 2.14 -4.63 2.31
N LEU A 90 0.95 -4.71 2.91
CA LEU A 90 -0.12 -5.57 2.41
C LEU A 90 -0.61 -5.15 1.02
N PHE A 91 -0.80 -3.84 0.79
CA PHE A 91 -1.15 -3.32 -0.53
C PHE A 91 -0.09 -3.67 -1.58
N LEU A 92 1.19 -3.43 -1.27
CA LEU A 92 2.31 -3.75 -2.16
C LEU A 92 2.35 -5.24 -2.50
N PHE A 93 2.20 -6.10 -1.49
CA PHE A 93 2.22 -7.55 -1.68
C PHE A 93 1.07 -8.04 -2.56
N ILE A 94 -0.16 -7.59 -2.28
CA ILE A 94 -1.34 -8.01 -3.05
C ILE A 94 -1.25 -7.52 -4.48
N CYS A 95 -0.91 -6.26 -4.72
CA CYS A 95 -0.74 -5.74 -6.09
C CYS A 95 0.36 -6.51 -6.84
N GLY A 96 1.51 -6.74 -6.19
CA GLY A 96 2.61 -7.50 -6.77
C GLY A 96 2.27 -8.95 -7.09
N ALA A 97 1.36 -9.58 -6.33
CA ALA A 97 0.96 -10.96 -6.57
C ALA A 97 -0.24 -11.12 -7.53
N THR A 98 -0.94 -10.04 -7.89
CA THR A 98 -2.24 -10.13 -8.60
C THR A 98 -2.37 -9.32 -9.88
N VAL A 99 -1.49 -8.34 -10.11
CA VAL A 99 -1.54 -7.43 -11.27
C VAL A 99 -0.27 -7.51 -12.13
N LEU A 100 -0.47 -7.61 -13.44
CA LEU A 100 0.58 -7.52 -14.46
C LEU A 100 1.16 -6.11 -14.54
N ARG A 101 2.46 -5.99 -14.85
CA ARG A 101 3.12 -4.68 -15.06
C ARG A 101 2.57 -3.93 -16.26
N ASP A 102 2.30 -4.67 -17.33
CA ASP A 102 1.79 -4.15 -18.59
C ASP A 102 0.61 -5.03 -19.03
N ALA A 103 -0.57 -4.43 -19.24
CA ALA A 103 -1.75 -5.12 -19.74
C ALA A 103 -1.87 -4.90 -21.26
N ASN A 104 -1.96 -5.98 -22.03
CA ASN A 104 -2.05 -5.94 -23.49
C ASN A 104 -3.51 -5.97 -24.01
N GLY A 105 -4.51 -5.93 -23.12
CA GLY A 105 -5.93 -5.85 -23.49
C GLY A 105 -6.53 -7.14 -24.06
N MET A 106 -5.79 -8.25 -24.04
CA MET A 106 -6.23 -9.57 -24.52
C MET A 106 -6.60 -10.51 -23.39
#